data_AF-A0A3G2I8L8-F1
#
_entry.id   AF-A0A3G2I8L8-F1
#
_cell.length_a   1.000
_cell.length_b   1.000
_cell.length_c   1.000
_cell.angle_alpha   90.00
_cell.angle_beta   90.00
_cell.angle_gamma   90.00
#
_symmetry.space_group_name_H-M   'P 1'
#
loop_
_entity.id
_entity.type
_entity.pdbx_description
1 polymer ?
#
loop_
_entity_poly.entity_id
_entity_poly.type
_entity_poly.pdbx_seq_one_letter_code
_entity_poly.pdbx_strand_id
1 'polypeptide(L)'
;MYFYIPGRLTPQEIVCIKPESTTPPTSDHYFGLYSKQTLTEYQNEFPNIKILTWEEVAFEVHQAAVKPVTEISLNRYTEMLEVLPPLRWVSSNENTTFMLSERFTDNITDMFAQIHTGEGKFRYFTLRDVDTLTHRQIVEKVMVFINR
;
A
#
# COMPACT_ATOMS: atom_id res chain seq x y z
N MET A 1 16.53 -11.65 5.13
CA MET A 1 17.04 -10.32 4.74
C MET A 1 16.71 -10.11 3.28
N TYR A 2 16.49 -8.87 2.86
CA TYR A 2 16.08 -8.48 1.51
C TYR A 2 16.73 -7.17 1.11
N PHE A 3 16.97 -6.97 -0.18
CA PHE A 3 17.24 -5.64 -0.71
C PHE A 3 15.92 -4.93 -0.96
N TYR A 4 15.79 -3.71 -0.45
CA TYR A 4 14.57 -2.92 -0.56
C TYR A 4 14.89 -1.51 -1.04
N ILE A 5 14.18 -1.08 -2.08
CA ILE A 5 14.24 0.29 -2.58
C ILE A 5 13.04 1.04 -2.00
N PRO A 6 13.26 2.08 -1.18
CA PRO A 6 12.17 2.85 -0.57
C PRO A 6 11.10 3.29 -1.56
N GLY A 7 9.84 3.07 -1.19
CA GLY A 7 8.67 3.40 -2.01
C GLY A 7 8.25 2.31 -3.00
N ARG A 8 9.02 1.22 -3.16
CA ARG A 8 8.57 0.06 -3.92
C ARG A 8 7.65 -0.83 -3.09
N LEU A 9 6.81 -1.57 -3.80
CA LEU A 9 5.87 -2.53 -3.21
C LEU A 9 6.42 -3.96 -3.14
N THR A 10 7.58 -4.19 -3.75
CA THR A 10 8.23 -5.49 -3.80
C THR A 10 9.69 -5.36 -3.37
N PRO A 11 10.15 -6.20 -2.43
CA PRO A 11 11.57 -6.36 -2.16
C PRO A 11 12.24 -7.22 -3.23
N GLN A 12 13.56 -7.28 -3.17
CA GLN A 12 14.37 -8.24 -3.91
C GLN A 12 14.94 -9.29 -2.94
N GLU A 13 14.79 -10.55 -3.31
CA GLU A 13 15.41 -11.67 -2.60
C GLU A 13 16.92 -11.60 -2.71
N ILE A 14 17.61 -11.98 -1.63
CA ILE A 14 19.07 -11.96 -1.59
C ILE A 14 19.64 -13.30 -1.12
N VAL A 15 20.84 -13.61 -1.58
CA VAL A 15 21.63 -14.76 -1.18
C VAL A 15 22.91 -14.31 -0.51
N CYS A 16 23.38 -15.07 0.49
CA CYS A 16 24.62 -14.79 1.21
C CYS A 16 25.84 -15.55 0.62
N ILE A 17 25.61 -16.35 -0.43
CA ILE A 17 26.65 -17.14 -1.10
C ILE A 17 27.09 -16.35 -2.34
N LYS A 18 28.40 -16.14 -2.49
CA LYS A 18 28.95 -15.62 -3.76
C LYS A 18 28.50 -16.56 -4.89
N PRO A 19 27.97 -16.06 -6.02
CA PRO A 19 27.48 -16.90 -7.12
C PRO A 19 28.46 -18.00 -7.59
N GLU A 20 29.76 -17.78 -7.39
CA GLU A 20 30.88 -18.66 -7.74
C GLU A 20 31.44 -19.53 -6.59
N SER A 21 30.94 -19.41 -5.35
CA SER A 21 31.48 -20.12 -4.18
C SER A 21 30.80 -21.47 -3.94
N THR A 22 31.61 -22.52 -3.76
CA THR A 22 31.19 -23.87 -3.32
C THR A 22 31.27 -24.06 -1.79
N THR A 23 31.64 -23.01 -1.04
CA THR A 23 31.80 -23.07 0.43
C THR A 23 30.65 -22.35 1.15
N PRO A 24 30.22 -22.84 2.33
CA PRO A 24 29.15 -22.23 3.11
C PRO A 24 29.49 -20.78 3.50
N PRO A 25 28.52 -19.86 3.49
CA PRO A 25 28.78 -18.44 3.62
C PRO A 25 29.19 -18.05 5.05
N THR A 26 30.31 -17.33 5.18
CA THR A 26 30.63 -16.51 6.36
C THR A 26 30.12 -15.08 6.13
N SER A 27 29.02 -14.74 6.82
CA SER A 27 28.31 -13.47 7.09
C SER A 27 28.32 -12.24 6.15
N ASP A 28 29.27 -12.00 5.24
CA ASP A 28 29.55 -10.61 4.84
C ASP A 28 29.19 -10.19 3.40
N HIS A 29 28.56 -11.03 2.57
CA HIS A 29 28.18 -10.59 1.22
C HIS A 29 26.79 -11.07 0.79
N TYR A 30 25.81 -10.17 0.89
CA TYR A 30 24.50 -10.36 0.26
C TYR A 30 24.54 -9.92 -1.21
N PHE A 31 23.91 -10.72 -2.07
CA PHE A 31 23.73 -10.45 -3.50
C PHE A 31 22.26 -10.61 -3.87
N GLY A 32 21.77 -9.82 -4.82
CA GLY A 32 20.45 -10.06 -5.41
C GLY A 32 20.38 -11.47 -6.02
N LEU A 33 19.38 -12.27 -5.65
CA LEU A 33 19.25 -13.68 -6.05
C LEU A 33 19.33 -13.87 -7.57
N TYR A 34 18.69 -12.98 -8.33
CA TYR A 34 18.61 -13.08 -9.79
C TYR A 34 19.60 -12.17 -10.52
N SER A 35 19.81 -10.95 -10.01
CA SER A 35 20.72 -9.99 -10.65
C SER A 35 22.19 -10.31 -10.41
N LYS A 36 22.50 -11.05 -9.33
CA LYS A 36 23.85 -11.33 -8.83
C LYS A 36 24.64 -10.07 -8.44
N GLN A 37 23.98 -8.91 -8.40
CA GLN A 37 24.59 -7.65 -8.03
C GLN A 37 24.74 -7.56 -6.51
N THR A 38 25.88 -7.02 -6.08
CA THR A 38 26.15 -6.59 -4.71
C THR A 38 25.30 -5.39 -4.32
N LEU A 39 25.23 -5.09 -3.01
CA LEU A 39 24.61 -3.86 -2.54
C LEU A 39 25.25 -2.60 -3.16
N THR A 40 26.59 -2.55 -3.23
CA THR A 40 27.34 -1.41 -3.76
C THR A 40 27.02 -1.15 -5.24
N GLU A 41 26.92 -2.20 -6.04
CA GLU A 41 26.52 -2.07 -7.45
C GLU A 41 25.09 -1.55 -7.57
N TYR A 42 24.17 -2.05 -6.74
CA TYR A 42 22.80 -1.53 -6.69
C TYR A 42 22.72 -0.08 -6.25
N GLN A 43 23.57 0.36 -5.32
CA GLN A 43 23.59 1.73 -4.82
C GLN A 43 23.97 2.75 -5.91
N ASN A 44 24.68 2.34 -6.95
CA ASN A 44 24.95 3.22 -8.09
C ASN A 44 23.69 3.58 -8.88
N GLU A 45 22.70 2.66 -8.95
CA GLU A 45 21.42 2.90 -9.62
C GLU A 45 20.35 3.41 -8.65
N PHE A 46 20.34 2.88 -7.42
CA PHE A 46 19.39 3.21 -6.36
C PHE A 46 20.16 3.57 -5.07
N PRO A 47 20.62 4.82 -4.91
CA PRO A 47 21.45 5.23 -3.78
C PRO A 47 20.84 4.96 -2.40
N ASN A 48 19.51 4.92 -2.33
CA ASN A 48 18.76 4.73 -1.08
C ASN A 48 18.36 3.27 -0.81
N ILE A 49 18.86 2.30 -1.58
CA ILE A 49 18.57 0.88 -1.36
C ILE A 49 19.09 0.44 0.02
N LYS A 50 18.28 -0.35 0.73
CA LYS A 50 18.54 -0.84 2.09
C LYS A 50 18.57 -2.36 2.13
N ILE A 51 19.28 -2.93 3.11
CA ILE A 51 19.09 -4.32 3.52
C ILE A 51 18.14 -4.33 4.71
N LEU A 52 17.02 -5.04 4.58
CA LEU A 52 15.98 -5.10 5.60
C LEU A 52 15.61 -6.54 5.92
N THR A 53 15.13 -6.78 7.14
CA THR A 53 14.40 -7.99 7.51
C THR A 53 13.04 -8.05 6.80
N TRP A 54 12.36 -9.19 6.85
CA TRP A 54 11.01 -9.28 6.29
C TRP A 54 10.03 -8.31 6.98
N GLU A 55 10.12 -8.18 8.30
CA GLU A 55 9.24 -7.32 9.10
C GLU A 55 9.39 -5.85 8.71
N GLU A 56 10.63 -5.39 8.53
CA GLU A 56 10.92 -4.03 8.08
C GLU A 56 10.48 -3.79 6.63
N VAL A 57 10.65 -4.77 5.73
CA VAL A 57 10.12 -4.70 4.36
C VAL A 57 8.61 -4.60 4.37
N ALA A 58 7.92 -5.46 5.12
CA ALA A 58 6.47 -5.46 5.20
C ALA A 58 5.95 -4.10 5.68
N PHE A 59 6.60 -3.51 6.68
CA PHE A 59 6.29 -2.16 7.14
C PHE A 59 6.50 -1.10 6.04
N GLU A 60 7.65 -1.08 5.37
CA GLU A 60 7.93 -0.09 4.32
C GLU A 60 7.01 -0.23 3.11
N VAL A 61 6.71 -1.47 2.68
CA VAL A 61 5.75 -1.76 1.61
C VAL A 61 4.36 -1.30 1.99
N HIS A 62 3.93 -1.54 3.23
CA HIS A 62 2.64 -1.09 3.73
C HIS A 62 2.54 0.45 3.67
N GLN A 63 3.55 1.16 4.13
CA GLN A 63 3.60 2.62 4.06
C GLN A 63 3.60 3.14 2.62
N ALA A 64 4.31 2.48 1.71
CA ALA A 64 4.33 2.82 0.29
C ALA A 64 3.01 2.50 -0.43
N ALA A 65 2.25 1.53 0.07
CA ALA A 65 0.99 1.11 -0.50
C ALA A 65 -0.17 2.04 -0.13
N VAL A 66 -0.11 2.75 1.00
CA VAL A 66 -1.15 3.70 1.42
C VAL A 66 -1.29 4.84 0.41
N LYS A 67 -2.53 5.17 0.03
CA LYS A 67 -2.84 6.34 -0.79
C LYS A 67 -3.69 7.33 -0.02
N PRO A 68 -3.37 8.63 -0.07
CA PRO A 68 -4.13 9.65 0.62
C PRO A 68 -5.55 9.76 0.05
N VAL A 69 -6.43 10.40 0.83
CA VAL A 69 -7.79 10.73 0.37
C VAL A 69 -7.71 11.59 -0.89
N THR A 70 -8.46 11.19 -1.91
CA THR A 70 -8.61 11.92 -3.17
C THR A 70 -10.08 11.99 -3.54
N GLU A 71 -10.54 13.15 -3.99
CA GLU A 71 -11.90 13.31 -4.50
C GLU A 71 -12.05 12.64 -5.87
N ILE A 72 -13.18 11.97 -6.09
CA ILE A 72 -13.52 11.27 -7.33
C ILE A 72 -14.92 11.65 -7.79
N SER A 73 -15.25 11.32 -9.04
CA SER A 73 -16.61 11.53 -9.56
C SER A 73 -17.60 10.49 -9.03
N LEU A 74 -18.89 10.82 -9.06
CA LEU A 74 -19.97 9.85 -8.85
C LEU A 74 -19.82 8.64 -9.79
N ASN A 75 -19.53 8.89 -11.07
CA ASN A 75 -19.36 7.82 -12.05
C ASN A 75 -18.26 6.83 -11.61
N ARG A 76 -17.11 7.34 -11.15
CA ARG A 76 -16.03 6.49 -10.66
C ARG A 76 -16.42 5.73 -9.39
N TYR A 77 -17.16 6.35 -8.49
CA TYR A 77 -17.65 5.68 -7.28
C TYR A 77 -18.61 4.54 -7.62
N THR A 78 -19.57 4.77 -8.52
CA THR A 78 -20.54 3.76 -8.97
C THR A 78 -19.85 2.63 -9.72
N GLU A 79 -18.92 2.94 -10.63
CA GLU A 79 -18.10 1.92 -11.31
C GLU A 79 -17.46 0.97 -10.28
N MET A 80 -16.79 1.52 -9.27
CA MET A 80 -16.09 0.71 -8.26
C MET A 80 -17.02 -0.10 -7.37
N LEU A 81 -18.24 0.36 -7.14
CA LEU A 81 -19.27 -0.39 -6.43
C LEU A 81 -19.73 -1.63 -7.22
N GLU A 82 -19.59 -1.61 -8.55
CA GLU A 82 -20.04 -2.67 -9.46
C GLU A 82 -18.92 -3.62 -9.92
N VAL A 83 -17.63 -3.32 -9.65
CA VAL A 83 -16.51 -4.19 -10.07
C VAL A 83 -16.50 -5.52 -9.32
N LEU A 84 -16.67 -5.49 -8.00
CA LEU A 84 -16.68 -6.65 -7.13
C LEU A 84 -17.67 -6.43 -5.98
N PRO A 85 -18.18 -7.51 -5.34
CA PRO A 85 -18.99 -7.37 -4.14
C PRO A 85 -18.27 -6.51 -3.09
N PRO A 86 -18.91 -5.42 -2.61
CA PRO A 86 -18.29 -4.53 -1.63
C PRO A 86 -18.20 -5.20 -0.27
N LEU A 87 -17.07 -4.99 0.41
CA LEU A 87 -16.89 -5.39 1.81
C LEU A 87 -17.21 -4.22 2.73
N ARG A 88 -17.70 -4.56 3.93
CA ARG A 88 -17.97 -3.61 5.02
C ARG A 88 -18.75 -2.37 4.55
N TRP A 89 -19.73 -2.60 3.67
CA TRP A 89 -20.60 -1.53 3.21
C TRP A 89 -21.48 -1.08 4.37
N VAL A 90 -21.28 0.16 4.80
CA VAL A 90 -22.00 0.79 5.91
C VAL A 90 -22.50 2.16 5.48
N SER A 91 -23.76 2.44 5.77
CA SER A 91 -24.37 3.77 5.67
C SER A 91 -24.80 4.23 7.05
N SER A 92 -24.29 5.37 7.52
CA SER A 92 -24.60 5.96 8.82
C SER A 92 -24.39 7.48 8.78
N ASN A 93 -25.25 8.25 9.47
CA ASN A 93 -25.19 9.71 9.52
C ASN A 93 -25.08 10.35 8.13
N GLU A 94 -25.91 9.91 7.18
CA GLU A 94 -25.94 10.38 5.78
C GLU A 94 -24.66 10.11 4.96
N ASN A 95 -23.68 9.42 5.53
CA ASN A 95 -22.44 9.03 4.85
C ASN A 95 -22.46 7.53 4.57
N THR A 96 -21.85 7.14 3.45
CA THR A 96 -21.73 5.74 3.05
C THR A 96 -20.28 5.42 2.75
N THR A 97 -19.78 4.28 3.23
CA THR A 97 -18.45 3.79 2.88
C THR A 97 -18.50 2.33 2.51
N PHE A 98 -17.59 1.91 1.64
CA PHE A 98 -17.31 0.50 1.38
C PHE A 98 -15.83 0.30 1.04
N MET A 99 -15.40 -0.95 1.02
CA MET A 99 -14.06 -1.36 0.58
C MET A 99 -14.20 -2.39 -0.54
N LEU A 100 -13.20 -2.48 -1.41
CA LEU A 100 -13.11 -3.61 -2.33
C LEU A 100 -12.81 -4.90 -1.59
N SER A 101 -13.22 -6.03 -2.17
CA SER A 101 -12.83 -7.36 -1.67
C SER A 101 -11.41 -7.76 -2.05
N GLU A 102 -10.87 -7.16 -3.11
CA GLU A 102 -9.49 -7.33 -3.53
C GLU A 102 -8.54 -6.52 -2.63
N ARG A 103 -7.55 -7.21 -2.07
CA ARG A 103 -6.44 -6.58 -1.36
C ARG A 103 -5.34 -6.20 -2.35
N PHE A 104 -4.90 -4.96 -2.29
CA PHE A 104 -3.82 -4.44 -3.12
C PHE A 104 -2.46 -5.06 -2.74
N THR A 105 -2.18 -5.14 -1.44
CA THR A 105 -1.05 -5.88 -0.87
C THR A 105 -1.35 -6.20 0.59
N ASP A 106 -1.10 -7.43 1.02
CA ASP A 106 -1.43 -7.92 2.37
C ASP A 106 -2.82 -7.46 2.84
N ASN A 107 -2.94 -6.65 3.89
CA ASN A 107 -4.20 -6.14 4.42
C ASN A 107 -4.58 -4.74 3.91
N ILE A 108 -3.92 -4.21 2.88
CA ILE A 108 -4.21 -2.90 2.29
C ILE A 108 -5.26 -3.05 1.17
N THR A 109 -6.31 -2.23 1.19
CA THR A 109 -7.36 -2.22 0.17
C THR A 109 -7.76 -0.80 -0.22
N ASP A 110 -8.26 -0.66 -1.45
CA ASP A 110 -8.95 0.56 -1.87
C ASP A 110 -10.32 0.65 -1.18
N MET A 111 -10.63 1.85 -0.73
CA MET A 111 -11.85 2.20 0.01
C MET A 111 -12.51 3.41 -0.63
N PHE A 112 -13.82 3.49 -0.48
CA PHE A 112 -14.63 4.50 -1.12
C PHE A 112 -15.61 5.09 -0.10
N ALA A 113 -15.82 6.41 -0.21
CA ALA A 113 -16.71 7.14 0.68
C ALA A 113 -17.60 8.10 -0.13
N GLN A 114 -18.89 8.04 0.12
CA GLN A 114 -19.86 9.06 -0.24
C GLN A 114 -20.14 9.90 1.02
N ILE A 115 -19.84 11.19 0.96
CA ILE A 115 -20.01 12.11 2.07
C ILE A 115 -21.09 13.13 1.74
N HIS A 116 -22.07 13.28 2.63
CA HIS A 116 -23.07 14.33 2.55
C HIS A 116 -22.47 15.68 2.93
N THR A 117 -22.75 16.71 2.12
CA THR A 117 -22.18 18.06 2.30
C THR A 117 -23.22 19.12 2.62
N GLY A 118 -24.42 18.72 3.01
CA GLY A 118 -25.58 19.61 3.17
C GLY A 118 -26.40 19.75 1.88
N GLU A 119 -27.62 20.29 2.02
CA GLU A 119 -28.55 20.56 0.91
C GLU A 119 -28.86 19.35 0.01
N GLY A 120 -28.75 18.12 0.53
CA GLY A 120 -28.94 16.89 -0.25
C GLY A 120 -27.83 16.61 -1.28
N LYS A 121 -26.67 17.25 -1.15
CA LYS A 121 -25.52 17.05 -2.04
C LYS A 121 -24.53 16.04 -1.45
N PHE A 122 -23.89 15.30 -2.34
CA PHE A 122 -22.87 14.32 -1.99
C PHE A 122 -21.57 14.56 -2.76
N ARG A 123 -20.44 14.35 -2.08
CA ARG A 123 -19.11 14.26 -2.67
C ARG A 123 -18.57 12.85 -2.49
N TYR A 124 -17.70 12.43 -3.40
CA TYR A 124 -17.21 11.05 -3.47
C TYR A 124 -15.70 11.03 -3.35
N PHE A 125 -15.17 10.08 -2.61
CA PHE A 125 -13.75 10.01 -2.29
C PHE A 125 -13.25 8.58 -2.36
N THR A 126 -11.96 8.45 -2.62
CA THR A 126 -11.22 7.21 -2.50
C THR A 126 -9.96 7.40 -1.67
N LEU A 127 -9.54 6.35 -0.98
CA LEU A 127 -8.28 6.23 -0.27
C LEU A 127 -7.86 4.76 -0.28
N ARG A 128 -6.60 4.50 0.03
CA ARG A 128 -6.09 3.14 0.18
C ARG A 128 -5.39 3.01 1.51
N ASP A 129 -5.83 2.06 2.32
CA ASP A 129 -5.36 1.90 3.70
C ASP A 129 -5.66 0.48 4.21
N VAL A 130 -5.39 0.21 5.48
CA VAL A 130 -5.67 -1.08 6.12
C VAL A 130 -7.14 -1.44 6.11
N ASP A 131 -7.48 -2.66 5.69
CA ASP A 131 -8.84 -3.20 5.62
C ASP A 131 -9.56 -3.24 6.97
N THR A 132 -8.82 -3.07 8.07
CA THR A 132 -9.35 -2.97 9.43
C THR A 132 -10.02 -1.63 9.73
N LEU A 133 -9.84 -0.59 8.90
CA LEU A 133 -10.48 0.71 9.13
C LEU A 133 -12.00 0.57 9.26
N THR A 134 -12.55 1.29 10.23
CA THR A 134 -14.00 1.38 10.44
C THR A 134 -14.62 2.46 9.57
N HIS A 135 -15.93 2.36 9.30
CA HIS A 135 -16.71 3.41 8.65
C HIS A 135 -16.42 4.80 9.24
N ARG A 136 -16.41 4.91 10.59
CA ARG A 136 -16.12 6.16 11.30
C ARG A 136 -14.73 6.71 10.98
N GLN A 137 -13.69 5.87 11.02
CA GLN A 137 -12.32 6.30 10.72
C GLN A 137 -12.13 6.73 9.27
N ILE A 138 -12.80 6.07 8.33
CA ILE A 138 -12.79 6.45 6.91
C ILE A 138 -13.43 7.84 6.76
N VAL A 139 -14.63 8.04 7.33
CA VAL A 139 -15.32 9.34 7.30
C VAL A 139 -14.45 10.43 7.95
N GLU A 140 -13.86 10.18 9.13
CA GLU A 140 -12.97 11.13 9.81
C GLU A 140 -11.78 11.54 8.91
N LYS A 141 -11.12 10.59 8.24
CA LYS A 141 -10.02 10.88 7.28
C LYS A 141 -10.49 11.76 6.12
N VAL A 142 -11.68 11.51 5.59
CA VAL A 142 -12.25 12.30 4.49
C VAL A 142 -12.66 13.69 4.97
N MET A 143 -13.25 13.82 6.16
CA MET A 143 -13.60 15.12 6.73
C MET A 143 -12.36 15.98 7.01
N VAL A 144 -11.25 15.38 7.47
CA VAL A 144 -9.96 16.07 7.58
C VAL A 144 -9.48 16.56 6.22
N PHE A 145 -9.68 15.79 5.14
CA PHE A 145 -9.34 16.23 3.79
C PHE A 145 -10.21 17.40 3.31
N ILE A 146 -11.52 17.36 3.58
CA ILE A 146 -12.47 18.42 3.18
C ILE A 146 -12.18 19.75 3.91
N ASN A 147 -11.73 19.69 5.16
CA ASN A 147 -11.50 20.85 6.02
C ASN A 147 -10.07 21.44 5.91
N ARG A 148 -9.22 20.91 5.04
CA ARG A 148 -7.89 21.48 4.73
C ARG A 148 -8.02 22.60 3.72
#